data_AF-A0A7S1CAP3-F1
#
_entry.id   AF-A0A7S1CAP3-F1
#
_cell.length_a   1.000
_cell.length_b   1.000
_cell.length_c   1.000
_cell.angle_alpha   90.00
_cell.angle_beta   90.00
_cell.angle_gamma   90.00
#
_symmetry.space_group_name_H-M   'P 1'
#
loop_
_entity.id
_entity.type
_entity.pdbx_description
1 polymer ?
#
loop_
_entity_poly.entity_id
_entity_poly.type
_entity_poly.pdbx_seq_one_letter_code
_entity_poly.pdbx_strand_id
1 'polypeptide(L)'
;FASAMASWAASQDDAGAAATQSYDVDDVEAVAMSQADANWGRLVPLVADVHEVELLNEKDEYKLGRSKFCDIVIDDIHISSRHAAISRGAGPPGTSGYPPVYIVDSSVNGTFVNKERLSKGVRRRLNSGDQVSLVVPGRTSNSFAAFVFQQLPRGEAAALLAARRTGSARNVFD
;
A
#
# COMPACT_ATOMS: atom_id res chain seq x y z
N PHE A 1 35.17 59.68 -37.76
CA PHE A 1 35.72 60.89 -37.12
C PHE A 1 34.61 61.54 -36.29
N ALA A 2 34.77 61.52 -34.96
CA ALA A 2 34.03 62.29 -33.93
C ALA A 2 32.50 62.11 -33.87
N SER A 3 31.77 62.25 -32.77
CA SER A 3 31.95 62.36 -31.31
C SER A 3 30.51 62.20 -30.78
N ALA A 4 30.22 61.27 -29.87
CA ALA A 4 30.15 61.47 -28.41
C ALA A 4 29.23 62.62 -27.94
N MET A 5 28.22 62.25 -27.16
CA MET A 5 27.53 62.95 -26.05
C MET A 5 26.27 62.10 -25.73
N ALA A 6 25.86 61.72 -24.52
CA ALA A 6 26.39 61.75 -23.16
C ALA A 6 25.38 60.95 -22.29
N SER A 7 25.77 60.64 -21.04
CA SER A 7 24.92 60.67 -19.83
C SER A 7 24.35 59.38 -19.21
N TRP A 8 24.85 59.14 -17.99
CA TRP A 8 24.11 58.92 -16.72
C TRP A 8 23.75 57.51 -16.20
N ALA A 9 24.59 57.08 -15.24
CA ALA A 9 24.37 56.49 -13.90
C ALA A 9 23.67 55.14 -13.63
N ALA A 10 24.39 54.40 -12.76
CA ALA A 10 24.00 53.70 -11.52
C ALA A 10 23.04 52.50 -11.57
N SER A 11 23.52 51.34 -11.12
CA SER A 11 22.88 50.45 -10.12
C SER A 11 23.76 49.22 -9.85
N GLN A 12 24.30 49.08 -8.63
CA GLN A 12 23.88 48.11 -7.59
C GLN A 12 24.29 46.64 -7.85
N ASP A 13 25.38 46.22 -7.21
CA ASP A 13 25.70 44.82 -6.85
C ASP A 13 25.29 44.64 -5.37
N ASP A 14 24.26 43.86 -5.05
CA ASP A 14 24.29 42.42 -4.72
C ASP A 14 25.03 42.08 -3.41
N ALA A 15 24.26 41.86 -2.34
CA ALA A 15 24.67 41.05 -1.20
C ALA A 15 23.41 40.50 -0.51
N GLY A 16 23.23 39.19 -0.61
CA GLY A 16 21.97 38.47 -0.37
C GLY A 16 21.45 38.47 1.06
N ALA A 17 20.13 38.69 1.16
CA ALA A 17 19.34 38.33 2.32
C ALA A 17 18.99 36.83 2.25
N ALA A 18 19.49 36.04 3.21
CA ALA A 18 19.06 34.67 3.42
C ALA A 18 17.60 34.67 3.90
N ALA A 19 16.68 34.38 2.98
CA ALA A 19 15.28 34.15 3.29
C ALA A 19 15.18 32.89 4.17
N THR A 20 14.88 33.07 5.46
CA THR A 20 14.43 31.99 6.33
C THR A 20 13.01 31.66 5.91
N GLN A 21 12.84 30.61 5.12
CA GLN A 21 11.51 30.09 4.78
C GLN A 21 10.91 29.46 6.05
N SER A 22 9.90 30.12 6.60
CA SER A 22 8.99 29.52 7.57
C SER A 22 8.10 28.53 6.82
N TYR A 23 8.23 27.24 7.12
CA TYR A 23 7.34 26.20 6.60
C TYR A 23 6.12 26.12 7.52
N ASP A 24 4.93 26.36 6.97
CA ASP A 24 3.66 26.32 7.72
C ASP A 24 3.36 24.89 8.20
N VAL A 25 3.00 24.77 9.49
CA VAL A 25 2.79 23.50 10.20
C VAL A 25 1.48 22.79 9.81
N ASP A 26 0.62 23.45 9.04
CA ASP A 26 -0.68 22.90 8.62
C ASP A 26 -0.57 21.90 7.45
N ASP A 27 0.52 21.94 6.68
CA ASP A 27 0.70 21.07 5.50
C ASP A 27 1.08 19.61 5.87
N VAL A 28 1.69 19.39 7.04
CA VAL A 28 2.13 18.04 7.44
C VAL A 28 0.97 17.11 7.83
N GLU A 29 -0.13 17.67 8.35
CA GLU A 29 -1.29 16.89 8.79
C GLU A 29 -2.15 16.46 7.59
N ALA A 30 -2.30 17.34 6.60
CA ALA A 30 -3.01 17.06 5.35
C ALA A 30 -2.28 15.99 4.49
N VAL A 31 -0.95 16.03 4.42
CA VAL A 31 -0.15 15.02 3.70
C VAL A 31 -0.25 13.66 4.40
N ALA A 32 -0.20 13.63 5.74
CA ALA A 32 -0.36 12.39 6.51
C ALA A 32 -1.75 11.75 6.33
N MET A 33 -2.82 12.55 6.27
CA MET A 33 -4.18 12.07 5.99
C MET A 33 -4.30 11.47 4.58
N SER A 34 -3.68 12.09 3.56
CA SER A 34 -3.74 11.60 2.18
C SER A 34 -3.00 10.28 1.95
N GLN A 35 -1.89 10.00 2.66
CA GLN A 35 -1.19 8.72 2.59
C GLN A 35 -1.86 7.62 3.43
N ALA A 36 -2.48 7.97 4.56
CA ALA A 36 -3.12 7.01 5.45
C ALA A 36 -4.40 6.39 4.88
N ASP A 37 -5.09 7.12 4.00
CA ASP A 37 -6.34 6.68 3.37
C ASP A 37 -6.13 6.21 1.92
N ALA A 38 -4.91 5.81 1.55
CA ALA A 38 -4.62 5.33 0.20
C ALA A 38 -5.00 3.84 0.02
N ASN A 39 -4.83 3.02 1.06
CA ASN A 39 -5.02 1.57 0.99
C ASN A 39 -5.81 1.02 2.20
N TRP A 40 -6.51 -0.09 2.00
CA TRP A 40 -7.31 -0.78 3.03
C TRP A 40 -6.67 -2.10 3.50
N GLY A 41 -5.58 -2.48 2.86
CA GLY A 41 -4.81 -3.66 3.25
C GLY A 41 -3.53 -3.76 2.44
N ARG A 42 -2.69 -4.70 2.86
CA ARG A 42 -1.46 -5.04 2.15
C ARG A 42 -1.19 -6.53 2.27
N LEU A 43 -0.53 -7.09 1.27
CA LEU A 43 -0.06 -8.46 1.24
C LEU A 43 1.46 -8.43 1.34
N VAL A 44 1.96 -8.81 2.52
CA VAL A 44 3.39 -8.84 2.80
C VAL A 44 3.93 -10.20 2.34
N PRO A 45 4.86 -10.24 1.39
CA PRO A 45 5.41 -11.48 0.87
C PRO A 45 6.21 -12.20 1.95
N LEU A 46 6.08 -13.53 2.01
CA LEU A 46 6.90 -14.37 2.87
C LEU A 46 8.17 -14.89 2.18
N VAL A 47 8.32 -14.59 0.89
CA VAL A 47 9.44 -15.03 0.06
C VAL A 47 10.06 -13.80 -0.61
N ALA A 48 11.39 -13.75 -0.66
CA ALA A 48 12.14 -12.56 -1.08
C ALA A 48 11.89 -12.11 -2.54
N ASP A 49 11.50 -13.03 -3.42
CA ASP A 49 11.33 -12.74 -4.85
C ASP A 49 9.97 -12.12 -5.22
N VAL A 50 9.10 -11.94 -4.24
CA VAL A 50 7.77 -11.36 -4.44
C VAL A 50 7.72 -10.01 -3.74
N HIS A 51 7.14 -9.01 -4.40
CA HIS A 51 7.01 -7.66 -3.86
C HIS A 51 5.77 -7.54 -2.96
N GLU A 52 5.84 -6.63 -2.00
CA GLU A 52 4.67 -6.22 -1.21
C GLU A 52 3.61 -5.63 -2.14
N VAL A 53 2.36 -6.01 -1.90
CA VAL A 53 1.23 -5.52 -2.69
C VAL A 53 0.29 -4.73 -1.80
N GLU A 54 0.00 -3.50 -2.21
CA GLU A 54 -0.98 -2.65 -1.55
C GLU A 54 -2.36 -2.81 -2.17
N LEU A 55 -3.38 -2.93 -1.33
CA LEU A 55 -4.78 -3.00 -1.72
C LEU A 55 -5.39 -1.60 -1.56
N LEU A 56 -5.43 -0.86 -2.66
CA LEU A 56 -5.83 0.55 -2.72
C LEU A 56 -7.34 0.75 -2.54
N ASN A 57 -7.71 1.90 -2.00
CA ASN A 57 -9.10 2.26 -1.75
C ASN A 57 -9.96 2.47 -3.01
N GLU A 58 -9.32 2.66 -4.16
CA GLU A 58 -9.98 2.77 -5.46
C GLU A 58 -10.64 1.46 -5.92
N LYS A 59 -10.20 0.33 -5.34
CA LYS A 59 -10.66 -0.99 -5.75
C LYS A 59 -11.07 -1.87 -4.57
N ASP A 60 -12.25 -2.46 -4.68
CA ASP A 60 -12.79 -3.34 -3.64
C ASP A 60 -12.34 -4.80 -3.80
N GLU A 61 -11.95 -5.21 -5.01
CA GLU A 61 -11.59 -6.59 -5.33
C GLU A 61 -10.28 -6.66 -6.11
N TYR A 62 -9.35 -7.48 -5.62
CA TYR A 62 -8.06 -7.78 -6.25
C TYR A 62 -8.01 -9.23 -6.67
N LYS A 63 -7.70 -9.46 -7.95
CA LYS A 63 -7.56 -10.79 -8.54
C LYS A 63 -6.10 -11.19 -8.54
N LEU A 64 -5.83 -12.39 -8.02
CA LEU A 64 -4.52 -13.01 -7.99
C LEU A 64 -4.47 -14.14 -9.02
N GLY A 65 -3.40 -14.22 -9.80
CA GLY A 65 -3.23 -15.30 -10.76
C GLY A 65 -2.02 -15.13 -11.66
N ARG A 66 -1.79 -16.13 -12.52
CA ARG A 66 -0.68 -16.12 -13.49
C ARG A 66 -0.93 -15.20 -14.69
N SER A 67 -2.20 -14.90 -14.96
CA SER A 67 -2.55 -14.06 -16.11
C SER A 67 -2.14 -12.61 -15.89
N LYS A 68 -1.61 -11.96 -16.93
CA LYS A 68 -1.37 -10.50 -16.95
C LYS A 68 -2.63 -9.64 -16.78
N PHE A 69 -3.82 -10.25 -16.85
CA PHE A 69 -5.10 -9.59 -16.62
C PHE A 69 -5.52 -9.61 -15.13
N CYS A 70 -4.72 -10.21 -14.26
CA CYS A 70 -4.91 -10.14 -12.82
C CYS A 70 -4.25 -8.87 -12.26
N ASP A 71 -4.77 -8.38 -11.13
CA ASP A 71 -4.20 -7.22 -10.44
C ASP A 71 -2.87 -7.58 -9.80
N ILE A 72 -2.80 -8.81 -9.28
CA ILE A 72 -1.62 -9.38 -8.67
C ILE A 72 -1.18 -10.54 -9.55
N VAL A 73 -0.20 -10.26 -10.40
CA VAL A 73 0.35 -11.22 -11.34
C VAL A 73 1.46 -12.00 -10.67
N ILE A 74 1.34 -13.32 -10.65
CA ILE A 74 2.36 -14.21 -10.11
C ILE A 74 2.70 -15.24 -11.18
N ASP A 75 3.87 -15.07 -11.78
CA ASP A 75 4.32 -15.87 -12.92
C ASP A 75 4.86 -17.24 -12.48
N ASP A 76 3.94 -18.16 -12.14
CA ASP A 76 4.26 -19.54 -11.80
C ASP A 76 3.30 -20.50 -12.52
N ILE A 77 3.83 -21.57 -13.11
CA ILE A 77 3.07 -22.57 -13.85
C ILE A 77 2.00 -23.28 -13.01
N HIS A 78 2.21 -23.39 -11.69
CA HIS A 78 1.30 -24.01 -10.73
C HIS A 78 0.17 -23.08 -10.28
N ILE A 79 0.22 -21.80 -10.67
CA ILE A 79 -0.81 -20.81 -10.39
C ILE A 79 -1.78 -20.75 -11.58
N SER A 80 -3.07 -20.91 -11.30
CA SER A 80 -4.12 -20.76 -12.31
C SER A 80 -4.16 -19.33 -12.88
N SER A 81 -4.62 -19.19 -14.13
CA SER A 81 -4.70 -17.89 -14.81
C SER A 81 -5.49 -16.86 -14.01
N ARG A 82 -6.63 -17.28 -13.42
CA ARG A 82 -7.33 -16.61 -12.33
C ARG A 82 -7.33 -17.60 -11.16
N HIS A 83 -6.62 -17.28 -10.09
CA HIS A 83 -6.36 -18.22 -9.00
C HIS A 83 -7.30 -17.93 -7.83
N ALA A 84 -7.22 -16.72 -7.29
CA ALA A 84 -8.02 -16.29 -6.17
C ALA A 84 -8.45 -14.83 -6.37
N ALA A 85 -9.48 -14.42 -5.62
CA ALA A 85 -9.86 -13.02 -5.51
C ALA A 85 -9.96 -12.66 -4.03
N ILE A 86 -9.36 -11.55 -3.65
CA ILE A 86 -9.52 -10.94 -2.33
C ILE A 86 -10.43 -9.73 -2.50
N SER A 87 -11.49 -9.67 -1.72
CA SER A 87 -12.44 -8.56 -1.76
C SER A 87 -12.76 -8.05 -0.37
N ARG A 88 -12.90 -6.74 -0.24
CA ARG A 88 -13.50 -6.13 0.95
C ARG A 88 -15.01 -6.04 0.77
N GLY A 89 -15.74 -6.33 1.84
CA GLY A 89 -17.17 -6.12 1.91
C GLY A 89 -17.50 -4.70 2.39
N ALA A 90 -18.74 -4.28 2.13
CA ALA A 90 -19.30 -3.12 2.81
C ALA A 90 -19.39 -3.43 4.31
N GLY A 91 -18.61 -2.72 5.13
CA GLY A 91 -18.74 -2.80 6.58
C GLY A 91 -20.12 -2.31 7.02
N PRO A 92 -20.65 -2.79 8.17
CA PRO A 92 -21.88 -2.23 8.71
C PRO A 92 -21.71 -0.72 8.93
N PRO A 93 -22.72 0.11 8.61
CA PRO A 93 -22.66 1.53 8.91
C PRO A 93 -22.39 1.71 10.42
N GLY A 94 -21.35 2.48 10.76
CA GLY A 94 -20.92 2.69 12.14
C GLY A 94 -19.87 1.71 12.69
N THR A 95 -19.42 0.71 11.92
CA THR A 95 -18.29 -0.14 12.34
C THR A 95 -16.97 0.55 12.01
N SER A 96 -16.20 0.84 13.07
CA SER A 96 -14.96 1.59 13.07
C SER A 96 -13.89 0.99 12.14
N GLY A 97 -13.52 1.73 11.10
CA GLY A 97 -12.24 1.64 10.39
C GLY A 97 -11.92 0.37 9.59
N TYR A 98 -12.47 -0.80 9.92
CA TYR A 98 -12.02 -2.09 9.39
C TYR A 98 -13.14 -2.82 8.63
N PRO A 99 -13.24 -2.68 7.29
CA PRO A 99 -14.23 -3.41 6.51
C PRO A 99 -13.96 -4.93 6.55
N PRO A 100 -14.98 -5.80 6.55
CA PRO A 100 -14.73 -7.24 6.50
C PRO A 100 -14.06 -7.63 5.18
N VAL A 101 -13.01 -8.46 5.23
CA VAL A 101 -12.29 -8.92 4.04
C VAL A 101 -12.54 -10.40 3.81
N TYR A 102 -12.63 -10.78 2.54
CA TYR A 102 -12.91 -12.13 2.10
C TYR A 102 -11.93 -12.55 1.02
N ILE A 103 -11.71 -13.85 0.92
CA ILE A 103 -10.97 -14.49 -0.17
C ILE A 103 -11.81 -15.62 -0.76
N VAL A 104 -11.75 -15.75 -2.09
CA VAL A 104 -12.44 -16.81 -2.84
C VAL A 104 -11.40 -17.52 -3.71
N ASP A 105 -11.32 -18.84 -3.56
CA ASP A 105 -10.50 -19.70 -4.41
C ASP A 105 -11.25 -20.08 -5.70
N SER A 106 -10.58 -19.96 -6.84
CA SER A 106 -11.09 -20.41 -8.15
C SER A 106 -10.13 -21.34 -8.88
N SER A 107 -9.03 -21.70 -8.22
CA SER A 107 -7.89 -22.36 -8.82
C SER A 107 -8.08 -23.87 -9.04
N VAL A 108 -7.09 -24.48 -9.70
CA VAL A 108 -6.99 -25.94 -9.84
C VAL A 108 -6.24 -26.56 -8.66
N ASN A 109 -5.13 -25.96 -8.24
CA ASN A 109 -4.25 -26.49 -7.18
C ASN A 109 -4.69 -26.13 -5.76
N GLY A 110 -5.60 -25.17 -5.62
CA GLY A 110 -6.18 -24.72 -4.35
C GLY A 110 -5.43 -23.53 -3.76
N THR A 111 -6.21 -22.66 -3.11
CA THR A 111 -5.69 -21.61 -2.22
C THR A 111 -5.75 -22.09 -0.77
N PHE A 112 -4.78 -21.67 0.05
CA PHE A 112 -4.66 -22.05 1.45
C PHE A 112 -4.64 -20.80 2.33
N VAL A 113 -5.37 -20.83 3.44
CA VAL A 113 -5.30 -19.81 4.49
C VAL A 113 -4.85 -20.50 5.77
N ASN A 114 -3.76 -20.03 6.38
CA ASN A 114 -3.16 -20.64 7.58
C ASN A 114 -2.94 -22.16 7.42
N LYS A 115 -2.43 -22.58 6.25
CA LYS A 115 -2.20 -23.99 5.86
C LYS A 115 -3.47 -24.83 5.64
N GLU A 116 -4.65 -24.26 5.82
CA GLU A 116 -5.92 -24.93 5.54
C GLU A 116 -6.39 -24.63 4.11
N ARG A 117 -6.71 -25.66 3.33
CA ARG A 117 -7.18 -25.49 1.95
C ARG A 117 -8.60 -24.90 1.93
N LEU A 118 -8.81 -23.87 1.13
CA LEU A 118 -10.13 -23.31 0.89
C LEU A 118 -10.99 -24.20 0.01
N SER A 119 -12.30 -24.17 0.25
CA SER A 119 -13.29 -24.75 -0.66
C SER A 119 -13.44 -23.86 -1.90
N LYS A 120 -13.27 -24.46 -3.07
CA LYS A 120 -13.36 -23.76 -4.36
C LYS A 120 -14.73 -23.07 -4.51
N GLY A 121 -14.71 -21.79 -4.87
CA GLY A 121 -15.91 -20.96 -5.08
C GLY A 121 -16.59 -20.48 -3.81
N VAL A 122 -16.11 -20.88 -2.63
CA VAL A 122 -16.70 -20.49 -1.34
C VAL A 122 -15.92 -19.31 -0.75
N ARG A 123 -16.65 -18.28 -0.34
CA ARG A 123 -16.07 -17.13 0.37
C ARG A 123 -15.57 -17.54 1.75
N ARG A 124 -14.30 -17.25 2.04
CA ARG A 124 -13.68 -17.39 3.36
C ARG A 124 -13.37 -16.00 3.90
N ARG A 125 -13.68 -15.74 5.18
CA ARG A 125 -13.25 -14.51 5.84
C ARG A 125 -11.72 -14.52 6.01
N LEU A 126 -11.09 -13.40 5.72
CA LEU A 126 -9.66 -13.18 5.87
C LEU A 126 -9.44 -12.09 6.93
N ASN A 127 -8.63 -12.40 7.94
CA ASN A 127 -8.31 -11.49 9.04
C ASN A 127 -6.85 -11.03 8.95
N SER A 128 -6.56 -9.86 9.53
CA SER A 128 -5.18 -9.37 9.64
C SER A 128 -4.29 -10.41 10.35
N GLY A 129 -3.13 -10.69 9.78
CA GLY A 129 -2.20 -11.73 10.21
C GLY A 129 -2.37 -13.08 9.51
N ASP A 130 -3.45 -13.31 8.76
CA ASP A 130 -3.66 -14.58 8.08
C ASP A 130 -2.65 -14.80 6.95
N GLN A 131 -2.07 -16.00 6.91
CA GLN A 131 -1.16 -16.42 5.85
C GLN A 131 -1.94 -16.99 4.67
N VAL A 132 -1.89 -16.32 3.53
CA VAL A 132 -2.48 -16.78 2.26
C VAL A 132 -1.40 -17.44 1.41
N SER A 133 -1.63 -18.66 0.92
CA SER A 133 -0.74 -19.34 -0.03
C SER A 133 -1.54 -19.83 -1.24
N LEU A 134 -1.09 -19.52 -2.45
CA LEU A 134 -1.76 -19.98 -3.69
C LEU A 134 -1.31 -21.37 -4.14
N VAL A 135 -0.25 -21.90 -3.54
CA VAL A 135 0.25 -23.25 -3.86
C VAL A 135 0.60 -23.96 -2.57
N VAL A 136 0.58 -25.29 -2.60
CA VAL A 136 0.93 -26.13 -1.46
C VAL A 136 2.36 -25.80 -0.99
N PRO A 137 2.55 -25.42 0.29
CA PRO A 137 3.87 -25.28 0.88
C PRO A 137 4.65 -26.60 0.75
N GLY A 138 5.85 -26.56 0.19
CA GLY A 138 6.71 -27.72 -0.05
C GLY A 138 6.56 -28.42 -1.42
N ARG A 139 5.62 -28.04 -2.30
CA ARG A 139 5.51 -28.62 -3.66
C ARG A 139 6.30 -27.88 -4.75
N THR A 140 6.73 -26.65 -4.51
CA THR A 140 7.49 -25.85 -5.48
C THR A 140 8.86 -25.52 -4.91
N SER A 141 9.89 -25.52 -5.74
CA SER A 141 11.29 -25.39 -5.29
C SER A 141 11.75 -23.95 -5.13
N ASN A 142 11.07 -22.96 -5.74
CA ASN A 142 11.63 -21.61 -5.87
C ASN A 142 10.79 -20.46 -5.33
N SER A 143 9.46 -20.53 -5.34
CA SER A 143 8.66 -19.40 -4.88
C SER A 143 7.28 -19.88 -4.46
N PHE A 144 7.07 -20.07 -3.16
CA PHE A 144 5.70 -20.23 -2.67
C PHE A 144 5.07 -18.84 -2.73
N ALA A 145 4.04 -18.68 -3.56
CA ALA A 145 3.20 -17.48 -3.61
C ALA A 145 2.42 -17.33 -2.30
N ALA A 146 3.14 -16.96 -1.25
CA ALA A 146 2.70 -16.92 0.13
C ALA A 146 2.85 -15.51 0.68
N PHE A 147 1.76 -15.01 1.26
CA PHE A 147 1.63 -13.66 1.76
C PHE A 147 1.04 -13.69 3.16
N VAL A 148 1.39 -12.72 3.99
CA VAL A 148 0.63 -12.38 5.18
C VAL A 148 -0.27 -11.22 4.83
N PHE A 149 -1.57 -11.41 5.01
CA PHE A 149 -2.52 -10.32 4.86
C PHE A 149 -2.45 -9.43 6.09
N GLN A 150 -2.23 -8.14 5.88
CA GLN A 150 -2.35 -7.14 6.93
C GLN A 150 -3.47 -6.18 6.55
N GLN A 151 -4.48 -6.12 7.39
CA GLN A 151 -5.57 -5.18 7.24
C GLN A 151 -5.17 -3.81 7.74
N LEU A 152 -5.53 -2.76 7.00
CA LEU A 152 -5.31 -1.38 7.39
C LEU A 152 -6.67 -0.71 7.67
N PRO A 153 -6.75 0.15 8.68
CA PRO A 153 -7.96 0.91 8.93
C PRO A 153 -8.19 1.95 7.81
N ARG A 154 -9.41 2.45 7.75
CA ARG A 154 -9.84 3.54 6.88
C ARG A 154 -10.14 4.82 7.68
N GLY A 155 -10.02 5.98 7.03
CA GLY A 155 -10.46 7.26 7.56
C GLY A 155 -9.67 7.71 8.79
N GLU A 156 -10.37 8.26 9.78
CA GLU A 156 -9.77 8.79 11.02
C GLU A 156 -8.88 7.77 11.74
N ALA A 157 -9.26 6.50 11.75
CA ALA A 157 -8.47 5.44 12.35
C ALA A 157 -7.13 5.20 11.60
N ALA A 158 -7.10 5.42 10.30
CA ALA A 158 -5.88 5.37 9.49
C ALA A 158 -4.98 6.57 9.79
N ALA A 159 -5.56 7.77 9.84
CA ALA A 159 -4.85 9.00 10.18
C ALA A 159 -4.19 8.89 11.57
N LEU A 160 -4.91 8.37 12.57
CA LEU A 160 -4.39 8.16 13.92
C LEU A 160 -3.22 7.16 13.96
N LEU A 161 -3.29 6.06 13.19
CA LEU A 161 -2.17 5.10 13.12
C LEU A 161 -0.96 5.67 12.37
N ALA A 162 -1.18 6.44 11.30
CA ALA A 162 -0.12 7.11 10.58
C ALA A 162 0.59 8.13 11.48
N ALA A 163 -0.16 8.99 12.18
CA ALA A 163 0.38 9.97 13.12
C ALA A 163 1.24 9.34 14.23
N ARG A 164 0.86 8.15 14.74
CA ARG A 164 1.67 7.41 15.74
C ARG A 164 3.02 6.92 15.20
N ARG A 165 3.10 6.56 13.92
CA ARG A 165 4.37 6.14 13.29
C ARG A 165 5.31 7.32 13.09
N THR A 166 4.76 8.49 12.74
CA THR A 166 5.55 9.73 12.53
C THR A 166 5.95 10.39 13.86
N GLY A 167 5.15 10.23 14.92
CA GLY A 167 5.39 10.82 16.24
C GLY A 167 6.43 10.12 17.12
N SER A 168 6.93 8.93 16.75
CA SER A 168 7.93 8.16 17.54
C SER A 168 9.39 8.55 17.24
N ALA A 169 9.66 9.79 16.83
CA ALA A 169 11.00 10.31 16.60
C ALA A 169 11.39 11.49 17.54
N ARG A 170 10.63 11.73 18.62
CA ARG A 170 10.96 12.79 19.58
C ARG A 170 10.79 12.31 21.02
N ASN A 171 11.86 11.77 21.58
CA ASN A 171 12.35 12.12 22.92
C ASN A 171 13.73 11.49 23.13
N VAL A 172 14.76 12.17 22.64
CA VAL A 172 16.05 12.22 23.34
C VAL A 172 16.19 13.67 23.79
N PHE A 173 15.61 13.95 24.96
CA PHE A 173 15.95 15.08 25.82
C PHE A 173 16.66 14.45 27.02
N ASP A 174 17.99 14.46 27.02
CA ASP A 174 18.88 15.21 27.92
C ASP A 174 20.33 14.78 27.62
#